data_AF-A0A126RRM4-F1
#
_entry.id   AF-A0A126RRM4-F1
#
_cell.length_a   1.000
_cell.length_b   1.000
_cell.length_c   1.000
_cell.angle_alpha   90.00
_cell.angle_beta   90.00
_cell.angle_gamma   90.00
#
_symmetry.space_group_name_H-M   'P 1'
#
loop_
_entity.id
_entity.type
_entity.pdbx_description
1 polymer ?
#
loop_
_entity_poly.entity_id
_entity_poly.type
_entity_poly.pdbx_seq_one_letter_code
_entity_poly.pdbx_strand_id
1 'polypeptide(L)'
;MDIFVANGTHFSQPSKITSYHTSEREARIAATRLVNQLRADLDSEALPPIDVGSWEMGLIAAQCRHLAALGIDISDMDHDDLADAAGCDVWIEKADLQGVTVLALNDRELSTVLAALRDHQRCHCGADLDDVASNLGRHEPLTSDEIDGLCMRINGGELTPQEANVVIELDGGLVQGIIADRPITVRVVDYDVEGADPDDLLLVSRDNGDPVPASISSWAVEDACIDPDWIARLDAASASDGRATAQMAAE
;
A
#
# COMPACT_ATOMS: atom_id res chain seq x y z
N MET A 1 -9.69 -3.85 9.06
CA MET A 1 -9.63 -2.75 10.04
C MET A 1 -9.19 -1.52 9.28
N ASP A 2 -9.98 -0.45 9.31
CA ASP A 2 -9.64 0.78 8.60
C ASP A 2 -8.69 1.60 9.47
N ILE A 3 -7.47 1.85 8.99
CA ILE A 3 -6.56 2.78 9.66
C ILE A 3 -6.66 4.12 8.95
N PHE A 4 -6.85 5.16 9.75
CA PHE A 4 -6.86 6.54 9.29
C PHE A 4 -5.57 7.20 9.72
N VAL A 5 -4.85 7.77 8.77
CA VAL A 5 -3.57 8.44 9.01
C VAL A 5 -3.82 9.94 8.90
N ALA A 6 -3.61 10.65 10.01
CA ALA A 6 -3.64 12.09 10.03
C ALA A 6 -2.21 12.60 9.84
N ASN A 7 -2.00 13.31 8.73
CA ASN A 7 -0.73 13.88 8.32
C ASN A 7 -0.78 15.40 8.45
N GLY A 8 0.37 16.03 8.66
CA GLY A 8 0.50 17.47 8.51
C GLY A 8 1.93 17.94 8.30
N THR A 9 2.06 19.08 7.63
CA THR A 9 3.31 19.81 7.40
C THR A 9 3.19 21.20 8.01
N HIS A 10 4.27 21.70 8.59
CA HIS A 10 4.29 22.98 9.30
C HIS A 10 5.30 23.93 8.65
N PHE A 11 4.93 25.19 8.45
CA PHE A 11 5.79 26.19 7.79
C PHE A 11 7.12 26.44 8.53
N SER A 12 7.14 26.26 9.86
CA SER A 12 8.35 26.38 10.69
C SER A 12 9.15 25.07 10.84
N GLN A 13 8.55 23.92 10.50
CA GLN A 13 9.15 22.59 10.59
C GLN A 13 8.64 21.74 9.41
N PRO A 14 9.38 21.71 8.28
CA PRO A 14 8.93 21.04 7.06
C PRO A 14 8.90 19.51 7.17
N SER A 15 9.31 18.94 8.32
CA SER A 15 9.17 17.51 8.60
C SER A 15 7.69 17.14 8.73
N LYS A 16 7.28 16.17 7.91
CA LYS A 16 5.93 15.58 7.95
C LYS A 16 5.65 14.98 9.34
N ILE A 17 4.57 15.43 9.97
CA ILE A 17 4.03 14.87 11.21
C ILE A 17 2.96 13.85 10.83
N THR A 18 3.10 12.62 11.28
CA THR A 18 2.18 11.52 10.94
C THR A 18 1.69 10.84 12.21
N SER A 19 0.37 10.58 12.29
CA SER A 19 -0.25 9.84 13.39
C SER A 19 -1.31 8.86 12.88
N TYR A 20 -1.37 7.67 13.49
CA TYR A 20 -2.23 6.56 13.06
C TYR A 20 -3.40 6.37 14.02
N HIS A 21 -4.60 6.18 13.48
CA HIS A 21 -5.85 6.11 14.24
C HIS A 21 -6.75 4.98 13.76
N THR A 22 -7.49 4.37 14.70
CA THR A 22 -8.37 3.23 14.42
C THR A 22 -9.77 3.64 13.96
N SER A 23 -10.07 4.93 13.97
CA SER A 23 -11.32 5.49 13.49
C SER A 23 -11.11 6.85 12.83
N GLU A 24 -11.96 7.17 11.86
CA GLU A 24 -11.94 8.46 11.18
C GLU A 24 -12.15 9.61 12.16
N ARG A 25 -12.98 9.40 13.19
CA ARG A 25 -13.24 10.39 14.23
C ARG A 25 -11.97 10.75 15.01
N GLU A 26 -11.16 9.76 15.38
CA GLU A 26 -9.89 9.98 16.07
C GLU A 26 -8.88 10.70 15.17
N ALA A 27 -8.80 10.33 13.88
CA ALA A 27 -7.98 11.04 12.90
C ALA A 27 -8.40 12.50 12.73
N ARG A 28 -9.71 12.79 12.66
CA ARG A 28 -10.22 14.17 12.62
C ARG A 28 -9.87 14.95 13.89
N ILE A 29 -9.93 14.34 15.07
CA ILE A 29 -9.48 14.97 16.32
C ILE A 29 -7.99 15.32 16.24
N ALA A 30 -7.16 14.41 15.72
CA ALA A 30 -5.73 14.66 15.56
C ALA A 30 -5.44 15.77 14.53
N ALA A 31 -6.08 15.73 13.36
CA ALA A 31 -6.00 16.79 12.34
C ALA A 31 -6.40 18.15 12.93
N THR A 32 -7.48 18.21 13.69
CA THR A 32 -7.93 19.44 14.38
C THR A 32 -6.88 19.98 15.34
N ARG A 33 -6.16 19.11 16.06
CA ARG A 33 -5.07 19.55 16.94
C ARG A 33 -3.91 20.14 16.16
N LEU A 34 -3.53 19.53 15.02
CA LEU A 34 -2.49 20.05 14.14
C LEU A 34 -2.88 21.43 13.58
N VAL A 35 -4.13 21.56 13.10
CA VAL A 35 -4.66 22.85 12.61
C VAL A 35 -4.69 23.90 13.72
N ASN A 36 -5.13 23.55 14.92
CA ASN A 36 -5.15 24.50 16.04
C ASN A 36 -3.74 24.92 16.47
N GLN A 37 -2.76 24.04 16.36
CA GLN A 37 -1.35 24.39 16.58
C GLN A 37 -0.86 25.39 15.51
N LEU A 38 -1.10 25.10 14.22
CA LEU A 38 -0.79 26.02 13.11
C LEU A 38 -1.42 27.41 13.33
N ARG A 39 -2.70 27.44 13.71
CA ARG A 39 -3.44 28.69 13.96
C ARG A 39 -2.86 29.49 15.11
N ALA A 40 -2.48 28.82 16.20
CA ALA A 40 -1.87 29.45 17.35
C ALA A 40 -0.48 30.02 17.04
N ASP A 41 0.33 29.28 16.26
CA ASP A 41 1.69 29.69 15.88
C ASP A 41 1.69 30.83 14.84
N LEU A 42 0.64 30.95 14.03
CA LEU A 42 0.46 32.04 13.07
C LEU A 42 -0.05 33.32 13.73
N ASP A 43 -1.24 33.26 14.34
CA ASP A 43 -1.93 34.42 14.90
C ASP A 43 -3.07 33.95 15.80
N SER A 44 -2.77 33.66 17.07
CA SER A 44 -3.76 33.14 18.02
C SER A 44 -4.94 34.09 18.28
N GLU A 45 -4.78 35.40 18.01
CA GLU A 45 -5.85 36.39 18.19
C GLU A 45 -6.80 36.41 16.99
N ALA A 46 -6.27 36.41 15.77
CA ALA A 46 -7.10 36.41 14.56
C ALA A 46 -7.62 35.01 14.18
N LEU A 47 -6.93 33.95 14.61
CA LEU A 47 -7.26 32.56 14.31
C LEU A 47 -7.54 31.77 15.61
N PRO A 48 -8.71 31.97 16.25
CA PRO A 48 -9.08 31.23 17.45
C PRO A 48 -9.19 29.72 17.15
N PRO A 49 -9.06 28.86 18.17
CA PRO A 49 -9.20 27.42 18.01
C PRO A 49 -10.57 27.01 17.44
N ILE A 50 -10.58 25.96 16.63
CA ILE A 50 -11.76 25.42 15.96
C ILE A 50 -12.12 24.03 16.50
N ASP A 51 -13.35 23.62 16.21
CA ASP A 51 -13.86 22.28 16.48
C ASP A 51 -13.50 21.26 15.39
N VAL A 52 -13.79 19.99 15.69
CA VAL A 52 -13.49 18.85 14.82
C VAL A 52 -14.32 18.81 13.54
N GLY A 53 -15.49 19.45 13.50
CA GLY A 53 -16.32 19.52 12.30
C GLY A 53 -15.84 20.58 11.29
N SER A 54 -15.01 21.51 11.73
CA SER A 54 -14.62 22.70 10.97
C SER A 54 -13.12 22.73 10.63
N TRP A 55 -12.42 21.62 10.81
CA TRP A 55 -10.95 21.57 10.74
C TRP A 55 -10.39 21.95 9.36
N GLU A 56 -11.01 21.48 8.27
CA GLU A 56 -10.63 21.81 6.87
C GLU A 56 -10.78 23.32 6.60
N MET A 57 -11.94 23.90 6.96
CA MET A 57 -12.17 25.34 6.82
C MET A 57 -11.20 26.16 7.65
N GLY A 58 -10.83 25.67 8.84
CA GLY A 58 -9.87 26.36 9.68
C GLY A 58 -8.42 26.22 9.22
N LEU A 59 -8.07 25.16 8.49
CA LEU A 59 -6.79 25.01 7.78
C LEU A 59 -6.70 26.03 6.65
N ILE A 60 -7.71 26.11 5.79
CA ILE A 60 -7.76 27.10 4.69
C ILE A 60 -7.62 28.52 5.24
N ALA A 61 -8.34 28.84 6.33
CA ALA A 61 -8.22 30.15 6.96
C ALA A 61 -6.79 30.44 7.49
N ALA A 62 -6.08 29.42 7.99
CA ALA A 62 -4.70 29.54 8.44
C ALA A 62 -3.74 29.77 7.25
N GLN A 63 -3.87 28.98 6.18
CA GLN A 63 -3.09 29.12 4.95
C GLN A 63 -3.28 30.49 4.30
N CYS A 64 -4.53 30.93 4.11
CA CYS A 64 -4.85 32.26 3.58
C CYS A 64 -4.28 33.40 4.44
N ARG A 65 -4.32 33.27 5.77
CA ARG A 65 -3.74 34.27 6.68
C ARG A 65 -2.22 34.33 6.56
N HIS A 66 -1.57 33.18 6.45
CA HIS A 66 -0.12 33.10 6.27
C HIS A 66 0.31 33.75 4.95
N LEU A 67 -0.36 33.39 3.84
CA LEU A 67 -0.08 33.96 2.52
C LEU A 67 -0.37 35.46 2.46
N ALA A 68 -1.45 35.93 3.09
CA ALA A 68 -1.73 37.36 3.19
C ALA A 68 -0.66 38.12 3.98
N ALA A 69 -0.09 37.51 5.03
CA ALA A 69 1.04 38.09 5.77
C ALA A 69 2.32 38.19 4.92
N LEU A 70 2.47 37.31 3.92
CA LEU A 70 3.55 37.31 2.93
C LEU A 70 3.26 38.21 1.72
N GLY A 71 2.04 38.76 1.60
CA GLY A 71 1.62 39.61 0.48
C GLY A 71 1.36 38.82 -0.82
N ILE A 72 1.07 37.53 -0.72
CA ILE A 72 0.81 36.63 -1.85
C ILE A 72 -0.68 36.70 -2.21
N ASP A 73 -0.99 36.82 -3.50
CA ASP A 73 -2.34 36.78 -4.04
C ASP A 73 -2.82 35.33 -4.16
N ILE A 74 -4.02 35.06 -3.65
CA ILE A 74 -4.64 33.73 -3.54
C ILE A 74 -5.84 33.55 -4.47
N SER A 75 -6.15 34.55 -5.30
CA SER A 75 -7.41 34.63 -6.06
C SER A 75 -7.64 33.47 -7.05
N ASP A 76 -6.56 32.86 -7.55
CA ASP A 76 -6.60 31.81 -8.57
C ASP A 76 -6.02 30.46 -8.09
N MET A 77 -5.79 30.28 -6.77
CA MET A 77 -5.20 29.05 -6.22
C MET A 77 -6.27 28.00 -5.92
N ASP A 78 -6.03 26.75 -6.32
CA ASP A 78 -6.77 25.60 -5.80
C ASP A 78 -6.22 25.16 -4.43
N HIS A 79 -6.74 24.05 -3.88
CA HIS A 79 -6.36 23.61 -2.53
C HIS A 79 -4.90 23.14 -2.45
N ASP A 80 -4.41 22.45 -3.47
CA ASP A 80 -3.06 21.89 -3.50
C ASP A 80 -2.06 23.04 -3.70
N ASP A 81 -2.36 23.95 -4.62
CA ASP A 81 -1.57 25.18 -4.84
C ASP A 81 -1.50 26.06 -3.58
N LEU A 82 -2.60 26.13 -2.81
CA LEU A 82 -2.68 26.88 -1.57
C LEU A 82 -1.79 26.27 -0.47
N ALA A 83 -1.81 24.95 -0.34
CA ALA A 83 -1.00 24.22 0.63
C ALA A 83 0.50 24.36 0.35
N ASP A 84 0.89 24.19 -0.91
CA ASP A 84 2.28 24.34 -1.36
C ASP A 84 2.78 25.78 -1.17
N ALA A 85 1.99 26.77 -1.57
CA ALA A 85 2.35 28.18 -1.40
C ALA A 85 2.46 28.58 0.09
N ALA A 86 1.57 28.06 0.94
CA ALA A 86 1.59 28.34 2.37
C ALA A 86 2.69 27.58 3.13
N GLY A 87 3.28 26.54 2.52
CA GLY A 87 4.28 25.68 3.15
C GLY A 87 3.72 24.90 4.36
N CYS A 88 2.40 24.72 4.43
CA CYS A 88 1.74 23.96 5.47
C CYS A 88 0.45 23.32 4.96
N ASP A 89 0.21 22.10 5.43
CA ASP A 89 -0.96 21.32 5.06
C ASP A 89 -1.34 20.32 6.16
N VAL A 90 -2.59 19.88 6.18
CA VAL A 90 -3.08 18.82 7.06
C VAL A 90 -4.10 18.00 6.28
N TRP A 91 -3.91 16.70 6.19
CA TRP A 91 -4.83 15.81 5.48
C TRP A 91 -5.02 14.48 6.22
N ILE A 92 -6.14 13.82 5.92
CA ILE A 92 -6.45 12.48 6.43
C ILE A 92 -6.51 11.54 5.24
N GLU A 93 -5.69 10.51 5.27
CA GLU A 93 -5.76 9.42 4.30
C GLU A 93 -6.25 8.15 4.99
N LYS A 94 -7.06 7.37 4.27
CA LYS A 94 -7.35 6.01 4.68
C LYS A 94 -6.19 5.14 4.22
N ALA A 95 -5.43 4.61 5.17
CA ALA A 95 -4.37 3.66 4.86
C ALA A 95 -5.00 2.31 4.53
N ASP A 96 -5.02 1.98 3.25
CA ASP A 96 -5.17 0.61 2.80
C ASP A 96 -3.86 -0.12 3.13
N LEU A 97 -3.82 -0.69 4.33
CA LEU A 97 -2.74 -1.57 4.73
C LEU A 97 -2.80 -2.85 3.92
N GLN A 98 -2.23 -2.83 2.73
CA GLN A 98 -1.85 -4.05 2.03
C GLN A 98 -0.87 -4.81 2.94
N GLY A 99 -1.37 -5.87 3.57
CA GLY A 99 -0.55 -6.77 4.41
C GLY A 99 -0.92 -6.84 5.89
N VAL A 100 -1.85 -6.03 6.42
CA VAL A 100 -2.35 -6.24 7.78
C VAL A 100 -3.52 -7.21 7.73
N THR A 101 -3.24 -8.45 8.13
CA THR A 101 -4.18 -9.57 8.23
C THR A 101 -5.53 -9.12 8.82
N VAL A 102 -6.63 -9.55 8.18
CA VAL A 102 -8.05 -9.24 8.51
C VAL A 102 -8.42 -9.50 9.98
N LEU A 103 -7.60 -10.26 10.71
CA LEU A 103 -7.74 -10.59 12.12
C LEU A 103 -6.76 -9.74 12.95
N ALA A 104 -7.04 -8.45 13.13
CA ALA A 104 -6.35 -7.64 14.13
C ALA A 104 -6.82 -8.06 15.53
N LEU A 105 -6.30 -9.18 16.03
CA LEU A 105 -6.59 -9.72 17.36
C LEU A 105 -5.50 -9.25 18.32
N ASN A 106 -5.88 -8.77 19.51
CA ASN A 106 -4.90 -8.58 20.58
C ASN A 106 -4.46 -9.93 21.17
N ASP A 107 -3.36 -9.96 21.93
CA ASP A 107 -2.78 -11.21 22.47
C ASP A 107 -3.79 -12.07 23.24
N ARG A 108 -4.76 -11.44 23.91
CA ARG A 108 -5.80 -12.12 24.67
C ARG A 108 -6.86 -12.74 23.75
N GLU A 109 -7.29 -12.00 22.74
CA GLU A 109 -8.22 -12.49 21.71
C GLU A 109 -7.59 -13.61 20.90
N LEU A 110 -6.33 -13.44 20.50
CA LEU A 110 -5.52 -14.43 19.80
C LEU A 110 -5.42 -15.73 20.61
N SER A 111 -5.04 -15.63 21.88
CA SER A 111 -4.96 -16.77 22.80
C SER A 111 -6.31 -17.46 22.95
N THR A 112 -7.42 -16.71 22.93
CA THR A 112 -8.78 -17.25 23.04
C THR A 112 -9.18 -18.00 21.78
N VAL A 113 -8.88 -17.45 20.60
CA VAL A 113 -9.13 -18.12 19.30
C VAL A 113 -8.32 -19.41 19.19
N LEU A 114 -7.04 -19.38 19.55
CA LEU A 114 -6.19 -20.57 19.56
C LEU A 114 -6.71 -21.62 20.55
N ALA A 115 -7.14 -21.21 21.74
CA ALA A 115 -7.74 -22.13 22.70
C ALA A 115 -9.04 -22.76 22.16
N ALA A 116 -9.90 -21.99 21.49
CA ALA A 116 -11.12 -22.49 20.87
C ALA A 116 -10.84 -23.47 19.72
N LEU A 117 -9.83 -23.21 18.88
CA LEU A 117 -9.37 -24.15 17.85
C LEU A 117 -8.89 -25.48 18.44
N ARG A 118 -8.16 -25.42 19.57
CA ARG A 118 -7.70 -26.61 20.30
C ARG A 118 -8.84 -27.37 20.98
N ASP A 119 -9.89 -26.67 21.39
CA ASP A 119 -11.08 -27.29 21.94
C ASP A 119 -11.90 -27.99 20.84
N HIS A 120 -12.03 -27.36 19.67
CA HIS A 120 -12.67 -27.94 18.48
C HIS A 120 -11.97 -29.21 17.98
N GLN A 121 -10.62 -29.27 18.03
CA GLN A 121 -9.89 -30.51 17.75
C GLN A 121 -10.26 -31.67 18.69
N ARG A 122 -10.59 -31.36 19.96
CA ARG A 122 -10.86 -32.36 21.00
C ARG A 122 -12.32 -32.79 21.06
N CYS A 123 -13.23 -31.91 20.65
CA CYS A 123 -14.67 -32.11 20.71
C CYS A 123 -15.27 -31.77 19.34
N HIS A 124 -15.90 -32.73 18.66
CA HIS A 124 -16.73 -32.42 17.50
C HIS A 124 -17.81 -31.41 17.91
N CYS A 125 -17.87 -30.27 17.22
CA CYS A 125 -18.89 -29.25 17.47
C CYS A 125 -20.28 -29.83 17.21
N GLY A 126 -21.27 -29.33 17.96
CA GLY A 126 -22.67 -29.61 17.66
C GLY A 126 -23.09 -28.90 16.37
N ALA A 127 -23.89 -29.58 15.55
CA ALA A 127 -24.27 -29.16 14.19
C ALA A 127 -24.75 -27.69 14.05
N ASP A 128 -25.36 -27.12 15.10
CA ASP A 128 -25.86 -25.73 15.07
C ASP A 128 -24.75 -24.66 15.06
N LEU A 129 -23.54 -24.98 15.55
CA LEU A 129 -22.38 -24.07 15.55
C LEU A 129 -21.52 -24.22 14.29
N ASP A 130 -21.57 -25.40 13.66
CA ASP A 130 -20.86 -25.67 12.41
C ASP A 130 -21.38 -24.79 11.28
N ASP A 131 -22.68 -24.53 11.21
CA ASP A 131 -23.28 -23.64 10.22
C ASP A 131 -22.79 -22.20 10.34
N VAL A 132 -22.64 -21.66 11.56
CA VAL A 132 -22.13 -20.27 11.72
C VAL A 132 -20.63 -20.20 11.40
N ALA A 133 -19.86 -21.20 11.80
CA ALA A 133 -18.41 -21.23 11.58
C ALA A 133 -18.02 -21.50 10.12
N SER A 134 -18.82 -22.27 9.38
CA SER A 134 -18.60 -22.62 7.97
C SER A 134 -19.27 -21.68 6.96
N ASN A 135 -19.93 -20.62 7.43
CA ASN A 135 -20.80 -19.75 6.62
C ASN A 135 -21.92 -20.54 5.92
N LEU A 136 -22.76 -21.18 6.73
CA LEU A 136 -23.90 -22.03 6.38
C LEU A 136 -23.49 -23.24 5.51
N GLY A 137 -22.37 -23.89 5.86
CA GLY A 137 -21.84 -25.05 5.15
C GLY A 137 -21.09 -24.72 3.87
N ARG A 138 -20.81 -23.43 3.59
CA ARG A 138 -20.09 -23.01 2.38
C ARG A 138 -18.63 -23.46 2.38
N HIS A 139 -18.04 -23.62 3.56
CA HIS A 139 -16.64 -23.99 3.73
C HIS A 139 -16.52 -25.27 4.54
N GLU A 140 -15.75 -26.23 4.03
CA GLU A 140 -15.45 -27.46 4.76
C GLU A 140 -14.63 -27.13 6.02
N PRO A 141 -15.00 -27.66 7.20
CA PRO A 141 -14.22 -27.49 8.42
C PRO A 141 -12.80 -28.04 8.25
N LEU A 142 -11.82 -27.34 8.83
CA LEU A 142 -10.44 -27.80 8.82
C LEU A 142 -10.29 -29.11 9.59
N THR A 143 -9.47 -30.01 9.06
CA THR A 143 -9.06 -31.23 9.76
C THR A 143 -8.18 -30.90 10.97
N SER A 144 -8.01 -31.88 11.87
CA SER A 144 -7.14 -31.70 13.04
C SER A 144 -5.72 -31.25 12.67
N ASP A 145 -5.15 -31.85 11.62
CA ASP A 145 -3.79 -31.55 11.16
C ASP A 145 -3.70 -30.14 10.54
N GLU A 146 -4.74 -29.69 9.84
CA GLU A 146 -4.81 -28.34 9.28
C GLU A 146 -5.00 -27.28 10.37
N ILE A 147 -5.72 -27.60 11.45
CA ILE A 147 -5.83 -26.74 12.63
C ILE A 147 -4.48 -26.63 13.34
N ASP A 148 -3.69 -27.71 13.39
CA ASP A 148 -2.33 -27.66 13.92
C ASP A 148 -1.46 -26.70 13.10
N GLY A 149 -1.48 -26.85 11.77
CA GLY A 149 -0.79 -25.95 10.86
C GLY A 149 -1.25 -24.49 11.00
N LEU A 150 -2.55 -24.25 11.14
CA LEU A 150 -3.09 -22.91 11.37
C LEU A 150 -2.60 -22.32 12.70
N CYS A 151 -2.64 -23.09 13.80
CA CYS A 151 -2.15 -22.64 15.10
C CYS A 151 -0.65 -22.32 15.08
N MET A 152 0.16 -23.08 14.32
CA MET A 152 1.59 -22.82 14.16
C MET A 152 1.83 -21.54 13.37
N ARG A 153 1.13 -21.31 12.25
CA ARG A 153 1.26 -20.07 11.47
C ARG A 153 0.85 -18.84 12.27
N ILE A 154 -0.26 -18.93 13.00
CA ILE A 154 -0.79 -17.83 13.81
C ILE A 154 0.17 -17.49 14.98
N ASN A 155 0.72 -18.49 15.66
CA ASN A 155 1.66 -18.27 16.78
C ASN A 155 3.08 -17.91 16.32
N GLY A 156 3.52 -18.44 15.19
CA GLY A 156 4.89 -18.27 14.70
C GLY A 156 5.13 -16.94 14.01
N GLY A 157 4.07 -16.18 13.69
CA GLY A 157 4.18 -14.96 12.87
C GLY A 157 4.67 -15.23 11.44
N GLU A 158 4.78 -16.51 11.05
CA GLU A 158 5.12 -16.94 9.69
C GLU A 158 3.89 -16.75 8.80
N LEU A 159 3.68 -15.50 8.38
CA LEU A 159 3.22 -15.26 7.03
C LEU A 159 4.31 -15.87 6.14
N THR A 160 4.10 -17.10 5.69
CA THR A 160 4.91 -17.65 4.59
C THR A 160 4.81 -16.62 3.47
N PRO A 161 5.91 -15.95 3.06
CA PRO A 161 5.88 -15.14 1.86
C PRO A 161 5.50 -16.13 0.76
N GLN A 162 4.31 -15.99 0.20
CA GLN A 162 4.00 -16.72 -1.01
C GLN A 162 4.98 -16.14 -2.05
N GLU A 163 6.07 -16.86 -2.33
CA GLU A 163 7.04 -16.50 -3.36
C GLU A 163 6.26 -16.20 -4.64
N ALA A 164 6.20 -14.93 -5.03
CA ALA A 164 5.51 -14.59 -6.26
C ALA A 164 6.38 -15.09 -7.42
N ASN A 165 5.77 -15.81 -8.35
CA ASN A 165 6.42 -16.25 -9.57
C ASN A 165 6.15 -15.20 -10.66
N VAL A 166 7.21 -14.59 -11.18
CA VAL A 166 7.14 -13.59 -12.25
C VAL A 166 7.75 -14.19 -13.51
N VAL A 167 7.05 -14.12 -14.64
CA VAL A 167 7.56 -14.52 -15.95
C VAL A 167 7.63 -13.28 -16.84
N ILE A 168 8.80 -13.03 -17.42
CA ILE A 168 9.04 -11.94 -18.35
C ILE A 168 9.32 -12.57 -19.71
N GLU A 169 8.46 -12.30 -20.70
CA GLU A 169 8.66 -12.71 -22.08
C GLU A 169 9.22 -11.53 -22.87
N LEU A 170 10.38 -11.73 -23.51
CA LEU A 170 11.05 -10.70 -24.30
C LEU A 170 11.11 -11.10 -25.78
N ASP A 171 10.77 -10.13 -26.64
CA ASP A 171 10.92 -10.22 -28.10
C ASP A 171 11.86 -9.07 -28.51
N GLY A 172 13.16 -9.27 -28.25
CA GLY A 172 14.21 -8.27 -28.39
C GLY A 172 14.42 -7.39 -27.15
N GLY A 173 15.67 -6.98 -26.91
CA GLY A 173 16.09 -6.17 -25.75
C GLY A 173 16.73 -6.99 -24.62
N LEU A 174 17.06 -6.35 -23.49
CA LEU A 174 17.72 -7.02 -22.36
C LEU A 174 17.12 -6.57 -21.02
N VAL A 175 16.82 -7.51 -20.13
CA VAL A 175 16.56 -7.21 -18.71
C VAL A 175 17.88 -6.90 -18.01
N GLN A 176 18.10 -5.64 -17.66
CA GLN A 176 19.32 -5.20 -16.99
C GLN A 176 19.34 -5.51 -15.48
N GLY A 177 18.17 -5.55 -14.84
CA GLY A 177 18.05 -5.83 -13.42
C GLY A 177 16.60 -5.94 -12.97
N ILE A 178 16.40 -6.67 -11.88
CA ILE A 178 15.09 -6.87 -11.26
C ILE A 178 15.21 -6.53 -9.77
N ILE A 179 14.29 -5.73 -9.26
CA ILE A 179 14.22 -5.32 -7.86
C ILE A 179 12.79 -5.59 -7.40
N ALA A 180 12.64 -6.16 -6.20
CA ALA A 180 11.34 -6.47 -5.62
C ALA A 180 11.28 -6.07 -4.14
N ASP A 181 10.11 -5.64 -3.70
CA ASP A 181 9.80 -5.27 -2.31
C ASP A 181 9.49 -6.49 -1.42
N ARG A 182 9.54 -7.68 -2.01
CA ARG A 182 9.35 -8.98 -1.37
C ARG A 182 10.11 -10.07 -2.14
N PRO A 183 10.37 -11.23 -1.52
CA PRO A 183 11.04 -12.32 -2.22
C PRO A 183 10.21 -12.84 -3.40
N ILE A 184 10.83 -12.91 -4.59
CA ILE A 184 10.19 -13.42 -5.81
C ILE A 184 11.12 -14.36 -6.60
N THR A 185 10.52 -15.25 -7.39
CA THR A 185 11.23 -16.04 -8.40
C THR A 185 10.88 -15.50 -9.78
N VAL A 186 11.88 -15.01 -10.51
CA VAL A 186 11.70 -14.45 -11.85
C VAL A 186 12.26 -15.41 -12.90
N ARG A 187 11.53 -15.59 -14.00
CA ARG A 187 11.96 -16.33 -15.19
C ARG A 187 11.88 -15.40 -16.39
N VAL A 188 13.02 -15.12 -17.00
CA VAL A 188 13.09 -14.34 -18.24
C VAL A 188 13.19 -15.32 -19.39
N VAL A 189 12.21 -15.29 -20.28
CA VAL A 189 12.14 -16.07 -21.52
C VAL A 189 12.44 -15.13 -22.68
N ASP A 190 13.61 -15.29 -23.27
CA ASP A 190 14.06 -14.48 -24.40
C ASP A 190 13.90 -15.28 -25.70
N TYR A 191 13.05 -14.77 -26.59
CA TYR A 191 12.80 -15.38 -27.89
C TYR A 191 13.75 -14.86 -28.97
N ASP A 192 14.58 -13.84 -28.69
CA ASP A 192 15.64 -13.39 -29.58
C ASP A 192 16.86 -14.32 -29.50
N VAL A 193 16.76 -15.45 -30.19
CA VAL A 193 17.77 -16.51 -30.18
C VAL A 193 18.90 -16.28 -31.20
N GLU A 194 19.00 -15.09 -31.79
CA GLU A 194 20.03 -14.79 -32.80
C GLU A 194 21.43 -14.80 -32.16
N GLY A 195 22.26 -15.78 -32.56
CA GLY A 195 23.62 -15.94 -32.03
C GLY A 195 23.71 -16.68 -30.70
N ALA A 196 22.61 -17.20 -30.17
CA ALA A 196 22.60 -18.08 -29.01
C ALA A 196 23.17 -19.47 -29.35
N ASP A 197 23.80 -20.11 -28.37
CA ASP A 197 24.26 -21.50 -28.50
C ASP A 197 23.03 -22.43 -28.62
N PRO A 198 22.91 -23.25 -29.68
CA PRO A 198 21.81 -24.18 -29.84
C PRO A 198 21.62 -25.14 -28.65
N ASP A 199 22.68 -25.44 -27.90
CA ASP A 199 22.62 -26.33 -26.73
C ASP A 199 22.00 -25.65 -25.49
N ASP A 200 21.95 -24.31 -25.46
CA ASP A 200 21.38 -23.50 -24.37
C ASP A 200 19.90 -23.13 -24.62
N LEU A 201 19.36 -23.48 -25.79
CA LEU A 201 17.98 -23.16 -26.18
C LEU A 201 16.99 -24.22 -25.69
N LEU A 202 15.88 -23.76 -25.12
CA LEU A 202 14.77 -24.59 -24.67
C LEU A 202 13.54 -24.36 -25.54
N LEU A 203 12.78 -25.41 -25.80
CA LEU A 203 11.49 -25.30 -26.47
C LEU A 203 10.41 -24.90 -25.46
N VAL A 204 9.88 -23.68 -25.64
CA VAL A 204 8.83 -23.11 -24.77
C VAL A 204 7.49 -23.16 -25.49
N SER A 205 6.49 -23.74 -24.83
CA SER A 205 5.12 -23.77 -25.32
C SER A 205 4.44 -22.43 -25.06
N ARG A 206 4.00 -21.75 -26.12
CA ARG A 206 3.07 -20.61 -26.00
C ARG A 206 1.62 -21.09 -25.98
N ASP A 207 0.73 -20.32 -25.36
CA ASP A 207 -0.71 -20.59 -25.38
C ASP A 207 -1.20 -20.71 -26.84
N ASN A 208 -1.60 -21.92 -27.23
CA ASN A 208 -2.11 -22.31 -28.55
C ASN A 208 -1.14 -22.23 -29.76
N GLY A 209 0.14 -22.62 -29.61
CA GLY A 209 1.08 -22.75 -30.74
C GLY A 209 2.05 -23.93 -30.64
N ASP A 210 2.81 -24.17 -31.72
CA ASP A 210 3.96 -25.08 -31.69
C ASP A 210 5.07 -24.50 -30.78
N PRO A 211 5.83 -25.33 -30.04
CA PRO A 211 6.90 -24.86 -29.18
C PRO A 211 7.96 -24.08 -29.96
N VAL A 212 8.39 -22.94 -29.42
CA VAL A 212 9.37 -22.04 -30.05
C VAL A 212 10.67 -22.10 -29.24
N PRO A 213 11.86 -22.13 -29.89
CA PRO A 213 13.13 -22.04 -29.18
C PRO A 213 13.26 -20.68 -28.46
N ALA A 214 13.70 -20.72 -27.21
CA ALA A 214 13.96 -19.55 -26.38
C ALA A 214 15.09 -19.83 -25.39
N SER A 215 15.77 -18.78 -24.95
CA SER A 215 16.67 -18.83 -23.80
C SER A 215 15.89 -18.54 -22.52
N ILE A 216 16.13 -19.31 -21.46
CA ILE A 216 15.47 -19.08 -20.16
C ILE A 216 16.54 -18.81 -19.10
N SER A 217 16.43 -17.66 -18.42
CA SER A 217 17.20 -17.37 -17.22
C SER A 217 16.30 -17.28 -15.99
N SER A 218 16.74 -17.84 -14.86
CA SER A 218 16.00 -17.81 -13.60
C SER A 218 16.77 -17.05 -12.52
N TRP A 219 16.08 -16.12 -11.88
CA TRP A 219 16.64 -15.18 -10.93
C TRP A 219 15.82 -15.26 -9.64
N ALA A 220 16.48 -15.57 -8.53
CA ALA A 220 15.90 -15.39 -7.20
C ALA A 220 16.20 -13.96 -6.74
N VAL A 221 15.16 -13.21 -6.38
CA VAL A 221 15.29 -11.83 -5.92
C VAL A 221 14.86 -11.79 -4.46
N GLU A 222 15.79 -11.42 -3.59
CA GLU A 222 15.53 -11.18 -2.17
C GLU A 222 14.80 -9.84 -1.98
N ASP A 223 14.18 -9.65 -0.80
CA ASP A 223 13.48 -8.41 -0.50
C ASP A 223 14.44 -7.23 -0.41
N ALA A 224 14.13 -6.18 -1.18
CA ALA A 224 14.85 -4.93 -1.16
C ALA A 224 13.90 -3.79 -0.77
N CYS A 225 14.40 -2.83 0.00
CA CYS A 225 13.67 -1.60 0.26
C CYS A 225 13.66 -0.76 -1.03
N ILE A 226 12.49 -0.67 -1.68
CA ILE A 226 12.29 0.19 -2.86
C ILE A 226 11.88 1.57 -2.36
N ASP A 227 12.65 2.59 -2.74
CA ASP A 227 12.35 3.99 -2.44
C ASP A 227 11.02 4.41 -3.12
N PRO A 228 9.97 4.79 -2.35
CA PRO A 228 8.70 5.23 -2.92
C PRO A 228 8.84 6.45 -3.85
N ASP A 229 9.80 7.34 -3.59
CA ASP A 229 10.06 8.52 -4.44
C ASP A 229 10.70 8.12 -5.78
N TRP A 230 11.35 6.96 -5.84
CA TRP A 230 11.83 6.40 -7.10
C TRP A 230 10.68 5.80 -7.92
N ILE A 231 9.75 5.08 -7.29
CA ILE A 231 8.53 4.58 -7.95
C ILE A 231 7.71 5.75 -8.51
N ALA A 232 7.45 6.78 -7.71
CA ALA A 232 6.69 7.95 -8.14
C ALA A 232 7.32 8.65 -9.35
N ARG A 233 8.67 8.72 -9.41
CA ARG A 233 9.38 9.27 -10.58
C ARG A 233 9.24 8.39 -11.83
N LEU A 234 9.26 7.06 -11.69
CA LEU A 234 9.08 6.13 -12.81
C LEU A 234 7.63 6.20 -13.35
N ASP A 235 6.65 6.29 -12.47
CA ASP A 235 5.23 6.45 -12.85
C ASP A 235 5.01 7.78 -13.60
N ALA A 236 5.57 8.88 -13.08
CA ALA A 236 5.50 10.19 -13.72
C ALA A 236 6.20 10.22 -15.10
N ALA A 237 7.34 9.55 -15.24
CA ALA A 237 8.04 9.42 -16.52
C ALA A 237 7.22 8.62 -17.54
N SER A 238 6.63 7.50 -17.12
CA SER A 238 5.77 6.65 -17.97
C SER A 238 4.51 7.38 -18.44
N ALA A 239 3.90 8.18 -17.57
CA ALA A 239 2.73 9.00 -17.92
C ALA A 239 3.06 10.14 -18.90
N SER A 240 4.29 10.67 -18.86
CA SER A 240 4.76 11.72 -19.78
C SER A 240 5.03 11.18 -21.19
N ASP A 241 5.51 9.95 -21.30
CA ASP A 241 5.80 9.29 -22.58
C ASP A 241 4.51 8.88 -23.34
N GLY A 242 3.45 8.53 -22.60
CA GLY A 242 2.11 8.31 -23.15
C GLY A 242 1.46 9.56 -23.77
N ARG A 243 1.84 10.77 -23.31
CA ARG A 243 1.39 12.04 -23.93
C ARG A 243 2.19 12.39 -25.20
N ALA A 244 3.47 12.03 -25.27
CA ALA A 244 4.30 12.27 -26.45
C ALA A 244 3.91 11.33 -27.63
N THR A 245 3.61 10.06 -27.34
CA THR A 245 3.14 9.10 -28.36
C THR A 245 1.75 9.43 -28.90
N ALA A 246 0.84 9.97 -28.08
CA ALA A 246 -0.46 10.44 -28.55
C ALA A 246 -0.36 11.68 -29.45
N GLN A 247 0.65 12.53 -29.26
CA GLN A 247 0.83 13.75 -30.05
C GLN A 247 1.52 13.51 -31.40
N MET A 248 2.35 12.47 -31.54
CA MET A 248 2.94 12.07 -32.83
C MET A 248 2.02 11.23 -33.73
N ALA A 249 1.00 10.57 -33.18
CA ALA A 249 0.01 9.83 -33.97
C ALA A 249 -1.09 10.72 -34.58
N ALA A 250 -1.07 12.03 -34.29
CA ALA A 250 -2.09 13.00 -34.68
C ALA A 250 -1.60 14.05 -35.72
N GLU A 251 -0.37 13.92 -36.25
CA GLU A 251 0.16 14.72 -37.37
C GLU A 251 0.38 13.85 -38.62
#